data_AF-A0A225WD72-F1
#
_entry.id   AF-A0A225WD72-F1
#
_cell.length_a   1.000
_cell.length_b   1.000
_cell.length_c   1.000
_cell.angle_alpha   90.00
_cell.angle_beta   90.00
_cell.angle_gamma   90.00
#
_symmetry.space_group_name_H-M   'P 1'
#
loop_
_entity.id
_entity.type
_entity.pdbx_description
1 polymer ?
#
loop_
_entity_poly.entity_id
_entity_poly.type
_entity_poly.pdbx_seq_one_letter_code
_entity_poly.pdbx_strand_id
1 'polypeptide(L)' 'MASVIVLVMKKNGTDVRLCIDYRLVYQLIKLMNYPLPLIDELMSNFAAIMWFMTLDMVR' A
#
# COMPACT_ATOMS: atom_id res chain seq x y z
N MET A 1 -0.77 -9.55 -22.75
CA MET A 1 -1.61 -9.77 -21.55
C MET A 1 -2.21 -8.43 -21.16
N ALA A 2 -3.52 -8.33 -21.00
CA ALA A 2 -4.20 -7.07 -20.68
C ALA A 2 -4.80 -7.16 -19.27
N SER A 3 -4.73 -6.07 -18.51
CA SER A 3 -5.41 -5.92 -17.23
C SER A 3 -6.67 -5.10 -17.42
N VAL A 4 -7.75 -5.48 -16.73
CA VAL A 4 -9.06 -4.83 -16.84
C VAL A 4 -9.07 -3.55 -16.03
N ILE A 5 -9.62 -2.48 -16.61
CA ILE A 5 -9.86 -1.21 -15.91
C ILE A 5 -11.26 -1.25 -15.28
N VAL A 6 -11.32 -0.93 -14.00
CA VAL A 6 -12.54 -0.87 -13.18
C VAL A 6 -12.72 0.57 -12.70
N LEU A 7 -13.86 1.19 -13.01
CA LEU A 7 -14.21 2.51 -12.46
C LEU A 7 -15.03 2.33 -11.19
N VAL A 8 -14.59 2.94 -10.10
CA VAL A 8 -15.24 2.84 -8.79
C VAL A 8 -15.71 4.21 -8.34
N MET A 9 -17.01 4.35 -8.10
CA MET A 9 -17.60 5.53 -7.49
C MET A 9 -17.20 5.59 -6.01
N LYS A 10 -16.61 6.71 -5.58
CA LYS A 10 -16.32 6.94 -4.16
C LYS A 10 -17.62 7.21 -3.41
N LYS A 11 -17.64 6.87 -2.12
CA LYS A 11 -18.84 7.00 -1.26
C LYS A 11 -19.40 8.43 -1.16
N ASN A 12 -18.56 9.44 -1.41
CA ASN A 12 -18.99 10.84 -1.46
C ASN A 12 -19.79 11.18 -2.73
N GLY A 13 -19.93 10.26 -3.68
CA GLY A 13 -20.77 10.39 -4.88
C GLY A 13 -20.17 11.25 -6.00
N THR A 14 -19.16 12.06 -5.68
CA THR A 14 -18.59 13.05 -6.61
C THR A 14 -17.32 12.56 -7.29
N ASP A 15 -16.51 11.72 -6.63
CA ASP A 15 -15.22 11.29 -7.17
C ASP A 15 -15.30 9.88 -7.77
N VAL A 16 -14.67 9.70 -8.93
CA VAL A 16 -14.46 8.39 -9.56
C VAL A 16 -12.99 8.00 -9.41
N ARG A 17 -12.72 6.76 -8.98
CA ARG A 17 -11.38 6.17 -8.99
C ARG A 17 -11.25 5.19 -10.14
N LEU A 18 -10.16 5.31 -10.88
CA LEU A 18 -9.74 4.29 -11.83
C LEU A 18 -8.92 3.23 -11.08
N CYS A 19 -9.42 2.01 -11.05
CA CYS A 19 -8.80 0.85 -10.43
C CYS A 19 -8.37 -0.13 -11.52
N ILE A 20 -7.10 -0.54 -11.54
CA ILE A 20 -6.61 -1.54 -12.49
C ILE A 20 -6.58 -2.90 -11.78
N ASP A 21 -7.16 -3.92 -12.41
CA ASP A 21 -7.23 -5.27 -11.84
C ASP A 21 -5.93 -6.05 -12.09
N TYR A 22 -5.00 -5.91 -11.15
CA TYR A 22 -3.69 -6.57 -11.21
C TYR A 22 -3.70 -8.04 -10.76
N ARG A 23 -4.83 -8.66 -10.43
CA ARG A 23 -4.84 -10.03 -9.88
C ARG A 23 -4.14 -11.04 -10.78
N LEU A 24 -4.40 -10.97 -12.08
CA LEU A 24 -3.78 -11.84 -13.07
C LEU A 24 -2.28 -11.52 -13.21
N VAL A 25 -1.92 -10.24 -13.28
CA VAL A 25 -0.53 -9.78 -13.36
C VAL A 25 0.28 -10.23 -12.15
N TYR A 26 -0.30 -10.19 -10.95
CA TYR A 26 0.34 -10.61 -9.71
C TYR A 26 0.62 -12.11 -9.67
N GLN A 27 -0.20 -12.94 -10.32
CA GLN A 27 0.06 -14.39 -10.44
C GLN A 27 1.18 -14.71 -11.43
N LEU A 28 1.40 -13.84 -12.41
CA LEU A 28 2.44 -13.98 -13.43
C LEU A 28 3.80 -13.44 -12.98
N ILE A 29 3.81 -12.42 -12.11
CA ILE A 29 5.05 -11.80 -11.60
C ILE A 29 5.54 -12.56 -10.38
N LYS A 30 6.84 -12.88 -10.35
CA LYS A 30 7.51 -13.33 -9.13
C LYS A 30 7.56 -12.17 -8.13
N LEU A 31 6.76 -12.26 -7.07
CA LEU A 31 6.77 -11.28 -6.01
C LEU A 31 8.16 -11.22 -5.36
N MET A 32 8.80 -10.06 -5.43
CA MET A 32 9.98 -9.78 -4.63
C MET A 32 9.50 -9.40 -3.24
N ASN A 33 9.55 -10.35 -2.31
CA ASN A 33 9.31 -10.06 -0.90
C ASN A 33 10.48 -9.24 -0.38
N TYR A 34 10.28 -7.94 -0.24
CA TYR A 34 11.11 -7.15 0.65
C TYR A 34 10.74 -7.56 2.09
N PRO A 35 11.70 -8.04 2.91
CA PRO A 35 11.39 -8.44 4.28
C PRO A 35 10.93 -7.21 5.05
N LEU A 36 9.64 -7.16 5.37
CA LEU A 36 9.10 -6.15 6.28
C LEU A 36 9.35 -6.63 7.71
N PRO A 37 9.96 -5.78 8.56
CA PRO A 37 10.20 -6.13 9.96
C PRO A 37 8.86 -6.33 10.69
N LEU A 38 8.88 -7.12 11.76
CA LEU A 38 7.71 -7.25 12.61
C LEU A 38 7.42 -5.90 13.28
N ILE A 39 6.15 -5.62 13.54
CA ILE A 39 5.77 -4.35 14.20
C ILE A 39 6.44 -4.22 15.57
N ASP A 40 6.61 -5.31 16.31
CA ASP A 40 7.26 -5.29 17.63
C ASP A 40 8.76 -4.98 17.54
N GLU A 41 9.45 -5.49 16.51
CA GLU A 41 10.85 -5.15 16.24
C GLU A 41 11.00 -3.67 15.90
N LEU A 42 10.09 -3.16 15.07
CA LEU A 42 10.04 -1.75 14.71
C LEU A 42 9.81 -0.88 15.96
N MET A 43 8.83 -1.23 16.80
CA MET A 43 8.48 -0.49 18.02
C MET A 43 9.56 -0.56 19.10
N SER A 44 10.25 -1.69 19.26
CA SER A 44 11.37 -1.83 20.19
C SER A 44 12.49 -0.82 19.88
N ASN A 45 12.73 -0.53 18.61
CA ASN A 45 13.72 0.47 18.19
C ASN A 45 13.31 1.90 18.57
N PHE A 46 12.03 2.15 18.86
CA PHE A 46 11.51 3.45 19.32
C PHE A 46 11.44 3.56 20.84
N ALA A 47 11.65 2.49 21.60
CA ALA A 47 11.42 2.45 23.05
C ALA A 47 12.28 3.45 23.86
N ALA A 48 13.45 3.85 23.36
CA ALA A 48 14.34 4.81 24.00
C ALA A 48 14.35 6.20 23.34
N ILE A 49 13.45 6.45 22.37
CA ILE A 49 13.40 7.69 21.61
C ILE A 49 12.44 8.69 22.27
N MET A 50 12.92 9.90 22.57
CA MET A 50 12.12 10.95 23.24
C MET A 50 11.23 11.74 22.28
N TRP A 51 11.61 11.85 21.01
CA TRP A 51 10.88 12.61 19.99
C TRP A 51 10.92 11.87 18.65
N PHE A 52 9.77 11.71 18.02
CA PHE A 52 9.65 11.15 16.67
C PHE A 52 8.71 12.00 15.82
N MET A 53 8.88 11.91 14.50
CA MET A 53 8.04 12.57 13.51
C MET A 53 7.57 11.53 12.50
N THR A 54 6.29 11.58 12.14
CA THR A 54 5.72 10.80 11.05
C THR A 54 5.61 11.66 9.80
N LEU A 55 6.20 11.20 8.70
CA LEU A 55 5.99 11.81 7.39
C LEU A 55 4.99 10.96 6.61
N ASP A 56 3.87 11.58 6.23
CA ASP A 56 2.91 10.94 5.32
C ASP A 56 3.31 11.25 3.87
N MET A 57 3.62 10.19 3.12
CA MET A 57 3.99 10.27 1.70
C MET A 57 2.78 10.29 0.76
N VAL A 58 1.55 10.38 1.29
CA VAL A 58 0.35 10.54 0.47
C VAL A 58 0.26 11.96 -0.07
N ARG A 59 0.96 12.20 -1.18
CA ARG A 59 0.72 13.32 -2.10
C ARG A 59 1.19 12.98 -3.51
#